data_AF-A0A5S6Q8N0-F1
#
_entry.id   AF-A0A5S6Q8N0-F1
#
_cell.length_a   1.000
_cell.length_b   1.000
_cell.length_c   1.000
_cell.angle_alpha   90.00
_cell.angle_beta   90.00
_cell.angle_gamma   90.00
#
_symmetry.space_group_name_H-M   'P 1'
#
loop_
_entity.id
_entity.type
_entity.pdbx_description
1 polymer ?
#
loop_
_entity_poly.entity_id
_entity_poly.type
_entity_poly.pdbx_seq_one_letter_code
_entity_poly.pdbx_strand_id
1 'polypeptide(L)'
;MADCLDSVLDTWTTDLLAFARHAKRTMVTCDDVRLLCRRNPSLLQHLDSRFPTKTEPNKRSRCNSMSNQKSAADPTIEMSDYVN
;
A
#
# COMPACT_ATOMS: atom_id res chain seq x y z
N MET A 1 -21.47 23.20 -19.97
CA MET A 1 -20.93 22.76 -18.66
C MET A 1 -21.43 21.36 -18.29
N ALA A 2 -22.70 21.03 -18.55
CA ALA A 2 -23.25 19.68 -18.35
C ALA A 2 -22.50 18.60 -19.15
N ASP A 3 -22.16 18.86 -20.42
CA ASP A 3 -21.52 17.88 -21.31
C ASP A 3 -20.12 17.46 -20.85
N CYS A 4 -19.39 18.37 -20.20
CA CYS A 4 -18.10 18.06 -19.60
C CYS A 4 -18.26 17.12 -18.41
N LEU A 5 -19.31 17.35 -17.59
CA LEU A 5 -19.59 16.53 -16.42
C LEU A 5 -19.90 15.08 -16.82
N ASP A 6 -20.68 14.88 -17.88
CA ASP A 6 -21.04 13.54 -18.36
C ASP A 6 -19.79 12.73 -18.76
N SER A 7 -18.87 13.35 -19.50
CA SER A 7 -17.60 12.68 -19.87
C SER A 7 -16.74 12.31 -18.66
N VAL A 8 -16.75 13.16 -17.64
CA VAL A 8 -15.99 12.94 -16.39
C VAL A 8 -16.62 11.79 -15.61
N LEU A 9 -17.94 11.73 -15.53
CA LEU A 9 -18.68 10.65 -14.87
C LEU A 9 -18.47 9.31 -15.56
N ASP A 10 -18.47 9.26 -16.89
CA ASP A 10 -18.21 8.04 -17.65
C ASP A 10 -16.81 7.48 -17.38
N THR A 11 -15.81 8.37 -17.39
CA THR A 11 -14.42 8.03 -17.07
C THR A 11 -14.29 7.51 -15.64
N TRP A 12 -14.86 8.22 -14.66
CA TRP A 12 -14.78 7.83 -13.25
C TRP A 12 -15.50 6.52 -12.96
N THR A 13 -16.66 6.29 -13.59
CA THR A 13 -17.42 5.05 -13.42
C THR A 13 -16.64 3.85 -13.96
N THR A 14 -16.03 4.02 -15.14
CA THR A 14 -15.17 2.99 -15.76
C THR A 14 -13.96 2.68 -14.89
N ASP A 15 -13.29 3.70 -14.38
CA ASP A 15 -12.13 3.55 -13.49
C ASP A 15 -12.50 2.83 -12.19
N LEU A 16 -13.60 3.22 -11.53
CA LEU A 16 -14.06 2.58 -10.30
C LEU A 16 -14.42 1.10 -10.51
N LEU A 17 -15.07 0.76 -11.62
CA LEU A 17 -15.35 -0.63 -11.96
C LEU A 17 -14.06 -1.43 -12.18
N ALA A 18 -13.07 -0.84 -12.85
CA ALA A 18 -11.78 -1.49 -13.08
C ALA A 18 -11.03 -1.76 -11.76
N PHE A 19 -11.07 -0.82 -10.80
CA PHE A 19 -10.45 -0.99 -9.49
C PHE A 19 -11.10 -2.10 -8.66
N ALA A 20 -12.44 -2.13 -8.61
CA ALA A 20 -13.16 -3.21 -7.93
C ALA A 20 -12.84 -4.59 -8.57
N ARG A 21 -12.86 -4.67 -9.91
CA ARG A 21 -12.51 -5.90 -10.64
C ARG A 21 -11.08 -6.34 -10.40
N HIS A 22 -10.13 -5.42 -10.32
CA HIS A 22 -8.72 -5.73 -10.03
C HIS A 22 -8.57 -6.42 -8.65
N ALA A 23 -9.36 -5.97 -7.67
CA ALA A 23 -9.41 -6.58 -6.35
C ALA A 23 -10.34 -7.83 -6.27
N LYS A 24 -10.86 -8.32 -7.40
CA LYS A 24 -11.86 -9.40 -7.50
C LYS A 24 -13.14 -9.13 -6.68
N ARG A 25 -13.48 -7.85 -6.51
CA ARG A 25 -14.69 -7.39 -5.83
C ARG A 25 -15.73 -6.95 -6.87
N THR A 26 -16.99 -7.08 -6.51
CA THR A 26 -18.13 -6.51 -7.26
C THR A 26 -18.65 -5.22 -6.63
N MET A 27 -18.24 -4.92 -5.39
CA MET A 27 -18.61 -3.74 -4.64
C MET A 27 -17.42 -2.77 -4.57
N VAL A 28 -17.69 -1.50 -4.89
CA VAL A 28 -16.73 -0.39 -4.79
C VAL A 28 -16.51 -0.04 -3.32
N THR A 29 -15.26 0.12 -2.90
CA THR A 29 -14.88 0.44 -1.51
C THR A 29 -14.15 1.79 -1.42
N CYS A 30 -13.88 2.24 -0.19
CA CYS A 30 -13.13 3.48 0.06
C CYS A 30 -11.73 3.47 -0.59
N ASP A 31 -11.11 2.30 -0.75
CA ASP A 31 -9.79 2.18 -1.39
C ASP A 31 -9.85 2.52 -2.88
N ASP A 32 -10.95 2.15 -3.56
CA ASP A 32 -11.14 2.44 -4.98
C ASP A 32 -11.33 3.95 -5.21
N VAL A 33 -12.07 4.62 -4.31
CA VAL A 33 -12.26 6.08 -4.34
C VAL A 33 -10.95 6.81 -4.07
N ARG A 34 -10.12 6.36 -3.12
CA ARG A 34 -8.78 6.93 -2.91
C ARG A 34 -7.89 6.74 -4.13
N LEU A 35 -7.97 5.58 -4.77
CA LEU A 35 -7.20 5.29 -5.97
C LEU A 35 -7.62 6.17 -7.16
N LEU A 36 -8.91 6.51 -7.27
CA LEU A 36 -9.41 7.50 -8.22
C LEU A 36 -8.83 8.89 -7.94
N CYS A 37 -8.80 9.29 -6.67
CA CYS A 37 -8.34 10.62 -6.23
C CYS A 37 -6.82 10.80 -6.19
N ARG A 38 -6.03 9.75 -6.42
CA ARG A 38 -4.55 9.76 -6.30
C ARG A 38 -3.83 10.82 -7.13
N ARG A 39 -4.45 11.30 -8.22
CA ARG A 39 -3.87 12.33 -9.10
C ARG A 39 -3.83 13.71 -8.44
N ASN A 40 -4.68 13.94 -7.43
CA ASN A 40 -4.81 15.20 -6.72
C ASN A 40 -4.40 15.01 -5.26
N PRO A 41 -3.12 15.24 -4.90
CA PRO A 41 -2.60 14.93 -3.55
C PRO A 41 -3.31 15.73 -2.45
N SER A 42 -3.70 16.98 -2.72
CA SER A 42 -4.48 17.80 -1.77
C SER A 42 -5.85 17.20 -1.48
N LEU A 43 -6.54 16.67 -2.50
CA LEU A 43 -7.85 16.05 -2.33
C LEU A 43 -7.74 14.69 -1.64
N LEU A 44 -6.69 13.92 -1.95
CA LEU A 44 -6.39 12.68 -1.24
C LEU A 44 -6.15 12.92 0.25
N GLN A 45 -5.34 13.92 0.60
CA GLN A 45 -5.10 14.31 2.00
C GLN A 45 -6.39 14.72 2.71
N HIS A 46 -7.28 15.45 2.02
CA HIS A 46 -8.58 15.82 2.57
C HIS A 46 -9.44 14.59 2.86
N LEU A 47 -9.49 13.63 1.93
CA LEU A 47 -10.21 12.37 2.11
C LEU A 47 -9.63 11.53 3.25
N ASP A 48 -8.31 11.39 3.34
CA ASP A 48 -7.67 10.63 4.42
C ASP A 48 -7.90 11.26 5.80
N SER A 49 -7.94 12.60 5.87
CA SER A 49 -8.25 13.32 7.11
C SER A 49 -9.70 13.12 7.56
N ARG A 50 -10.64 13.04 6.62
CA ARG A 50 -12.07 12.87 6.89
C ARG A 50 -12.46 11.40 7.10
N PHE A 51 -11.80 10.50 6.41
CA PHE A 51 -12.08 9.07 6.38
C PHE A 51 -10.79 8.28 6.61
N PRO A 52 -10.27 8.23 7.85
CA PRO A 52 -9.06 7.46 8.13
C PRO A 52 -9.31 5.98 7.82
N THR A 53 -8.47 5.37 6.97
CA THR A 53 -8.48 3.90 6.80
C THR A 53 -7.92 3.28 8.07
N LYS A 54 -8.67 2.35 8.68
CA LYS A 54 -8.09 1.37 9.60
C LYS A 54 -7.32 0.34 8.77
N THR A 55 -6.12 0.72 8.29
CA THR A 55 -5.27 -0.21 7.57
C THR A 55 -4.51 -1.04 8.59
N GLU A 56 -4.98 -2.26 8.88
CA GLU A 56 -4.12 -3.27 9.47
C GLU A 56 -3.01 -3.56 8.43
N PRO A 57 -1.72 -3.46 8.80
CA PRO A 57 -0.63 -3.71 7.86
C PRO A 57 -0.65 -5.18 7.45
N ASN A 58 -1.07 -5.44 6.21
CA ASN A 58 -1.00 -6.77 5.61
C ASN A 58 0.48 -7.14 5.41
N LYS A 59 1.07 -7.82 6.42
CA LYS A 59 2.39 -8.43 6.35
C LYS A 59 2.36 -9.58 5.34
N ARG A 60 2.38 -9.27 4.04
CA ARG A 60 2.76 -10.26 3.04
C ARG A 60 4.26 -10.48 3.15
N SER A 61 4.64 -11.45 3.97
CA SER A 61 5.96 -12.06 3.98
C SER A 61 6.29 -12.52 2.55
N ARG A 62 7.13 -11.75 1.85
CA ARG A 62 7.85 -12.30 0.69
C ARG A 62 8.76 -13.40 1.21
N CYS A 63 8.41 -14.64 0.91
CA CYS A 63 9.29 -15.79 1.06
C CYS A 63 10.56 -15.53 0.23
N ASN A 64 11.70 -15.34 0.90
CA ASN A 64 13.00 -15.31 0.27
C ASN A 64 13.55 -16.74 0.32
N SER A 65 13.24 -17.54 -0.70
CA SER A 65 13.77 -18.91 -0.82
C SER A 65 15.20 -18.88 -1.36
N MET A 66 16.15 -19.01 -0.44
CA MET A 66 17.44 -19.74 -0.48
C MET A 66 18.38 -19.66 -1.70
N SER A 67 19.60 -19.16 -1.43
CA SER A 67 20.91 -19.78 -1.76
C SER A 67 22.01 -18.84 -1.21
N ASN A 68 23.15 -19.20 -0.63
CA ASN A 68 23.81 -20.45 -0.24
C ASN A 68 24.99 -20.04 0.67
N GLN A 69 25.36 -20.90 1.62
CA GLN A 69 26.45 -20.73 2.59
C GLN A 69 27.80 -20.50 1.92
N LYS A 70 28.68 -19.64 2.51
CA LYS A 70 30.14 -19.88 2.65
C LYS A 70 30.70 -19.19 3.91
N SER A 71 31.24 -20.05 4.75
CA SER A 71 32.09 -19.92 5.95
C SER A 71 33.24 -18.89 5.93
N ALA A 72 33.51 -18.26 7.07
CA ALA A 72 34.85 -18.05 7.65
C ALA A 72 34.76 -17.59 9.12
N ALA A 73 35.42 -18.35 10.03
CA ALA A 73 36.17 -18.00 11.26
C ALA A 73 35.89 -16.67 12.00
N ASP A 74 35.90 -16.49 13.32
CA ASP A 74 36.30 -17.22 14.55
C ASP A 74 35.79 -16.36 15.74
N PRO A 75 35.30 -16.88 16.88
CA PRO A 75 34.84 -16.05 17.99
C PRO A 75 35.96 -15.77 19.00
N THR A 76 36.57 -14.59 18.94
CA THR A 76 37.35 -14.07 20.08
C THR A 76 36.39 -13.49 21.11
N ILE A 77 36.21 -14.21 22.21
CA ILE A 77 35.52 -13.76 23.42
C ILE A 77 36.47 -12.77 24.13
N GLU A 78 36.14 -11.47 24.08
CA GLU A 78 36.84 -10.45 24.86
C GLU A 78 36.36 -10.49 26.32
N MET A 79 37.18 -11.09 27.18
CA MET A 79 36.98 -11.18 28.63
C MET A 79 37.60 -9.95 29.31
N SER A 80 37.00 -8.77 29.16
CA SER A 80 37.57 -7.53 29.74
C SER A 80 36.64 -6.67 30.60
N ASP A 81 35.39 -7.09 30.86
CA ASP A 81 34.45 -6.31 31.70
C ASP A 81 34.15 -6.91 33.08
N TYR A 82 35.12 -7.58 33.71
CA TYR A 82 35.04 -7.90 35.14
C TYR A 82 36.28 -7.38 35.86
N VAL A 83 36.29 -6.07 36.14
CA VAL A 83 36.87 -5.37 37.30
C VAL A 83 36.64 -3.87 37.05
N ASN A 84 35.59 -3.32 37.69
CA ASN A 84 35.73 -2.28 38.70
C ASN A 84 34.41 -2.08 39.46
#